data_AF-A0A1I1K2Z2-F1
#
_entry.id   AF-A0A1I1K2Z2-F1
#
_cell.length_a   1.000
_cell.length_b   1.000
_cell.length_c   1.000
_cell.angle_alpha   90.00
_cell.angle_beta   90.00
_cell.angle_gamma   90.00
#
_symmetry.space_group_name_H-M   'P 1'
#
loop_
_entity.id
_entity.type
_entity.pdbx_description
1 polymer ?
#
loop_
_entity_poly.entity_id
_entity_poly.type
_entity_poly.pdbx_seq_one_letter_code
_entity_poly.pdbx_strand_id
1 'polypeptide(L)'
;MRKSAIGAILCVLMMGAVPVAAAQQIHRLSTQADLLAIGTSEVFEVLTRAGMGKADYLCAAGDFAKVRLNASNNDRLVVVYSRSPSQFVANRSAIGFRLAGSDVKTRSNWLLGPREGQVTSVGHARGLCNVARANRRLDDDDD
;
A
#
# COMPACT_ATOMS: atom_id res chain seq x y z
N MET A 1 -17.98 -77.28 -12.61
CA MET A 1 -16.78 -76.77 -13.33
C MET A 1 -17.28 -75.79 -14.37
N ARG A 2 -16.98 -74.49 -14.46
CA ARG A 2 -15.91 -73.61 -13.94
C ARG A 2 -16.50 -72.21 -13.68
N LYS A 3 -15.96 -71.52 -12.68
CA LYS A 3 -16.24 -70.12 -12.29
C LYS A 3 -15.48 -69.15 -13.23
N SER A 4 -16.02 -67.97 -13.51
CA SER A 4 -15.21 -66.75 -13.66
C SER A 4 -16.05 -65.49 -13.48
N ALA A 5 -15.57 -64.67 -12.54
CA ALA A 5 -16.14 -63.40 -12.11
C ALA A 5 -15.64 -62.26 -13.02
N ILE A 6 -16.55 -61.37 -13.41
CA ILE A 6 -16.20 -60.10 -14.07
C ILE A 6 -16.26 -59.02 -12.99
N GLY A 7 -15.09 -58.71 -12.43
CA GLY A 7 -14.91 -57.59 -11.50
C GLY A 7 -14.86 -56.28 -12.28
N ALA A 8 -15.89 -55.45 -12.14
CA ALA A 8 -15.87 -54.08 -12.61
C ALA A 8 -15.10 -53.21 -11.61
N ILE A 9 -13.88 -52.83 -11.99
CA ILE A 9 -13.04 -51.88 -11.25
C ILE A 9 -13.65 -50.49 -11.43
N LEU A 10 -14.27 -49.98 -10.36
CA LEU A 10 -14.81 -48.63 -10.27
C LEU A 10 -13.66 -47.67 -9.88
N CYS A 11 -13.02 -47.04 -10.86
CA CYS A 11 -12.03 -45.99 -10.62
C CYS A 11 -12.74 -44.68 -10.22
N VAL A 12 -12.89 -44.45 -8.91
CA VAL A 12 -13.36 -43.17 -8.36
C VAL A 12 -12.22 -42.15 -8.45
N LEU A 13 -12.29 -41.24 -9.42
CA LEU A 13 -11.44 -40.06 -9.50
C LEU A 13 -11.86 -39.06 -8.42
N MET A 14 -11.18 -39.12 -7.27
CA MET A 14 -11.24 -38.06 -6.25
C MET A 14 -10.54 -36.81 -6.77
N MET A 15 -11.29 -35.91 -7.41
CA MET A 15 -10.85 -34.54 -7.71
C MET A 15 -10.78 -33.75 -6.40
N GLY A 16 -9.62 -33.80 -5.74
CA GLY A 16 -9.31 -32.95 -4.60
C GLY A 16 -9.19 -31.50 -5.04
N ALA A 17 -10.13 -30.65 -4.62
CA ALA A 17 -10.02 -29.20 -4.78
C ALA A 17 -8.87 -28.69 -3.89
N VAL A 18 -7.72 -28.41 -4.50
CA VAL A 18 -6.61 -27.75 -3.80
C VAL A 18 -7.02 -26.30 -3.57
N PRO A 19 -7.11 -25.81 -2.32
CA PRO A 19 -7.37 -24.39 -2.10
C PRO A 19 -6.14 -23.61 -2.57
N VAL A 20 -6.28 -22.90 -3.69
CA VAL A 20 -5.28 -21.91 -4.11
C VAL A 20 -5.38 -20.73 -3.15
N ALA A 21 -4.48 -20.69 -2.17
CA ALA A 21 -4.27 -19.47 -1.38
C ALA A 21 -3.78 -18.38 -2.34
N ALA A 22 -4.60 -17.35 -2.55
CA ALA A 22 -4.22 -16.21 -3.38
C ALA A 22 -3.06 -15.47 -2.68
N ALA A 23 -1.84 -15.62 -3.20
CA ALA A 23 -0.71 -14.82 -2.76
C ALA A 23 -0.99 -13.34 -3.06
N GLN A 24 -1.12 -12.51 -2.02
CA GLN A 24 -1.27 -11.07 -2.20
C GLN A 24 0.00 -10.52 -2.87
N GLN A 25 -0.18 -9.79 -3.97
CA GLN A 25 0.93 -9.17 -4.69
C GLN A 25 1.51 -8.03 -3.87
N ILE A 26 2.82 -8.06 -3.63
CA ILE A 26 3.55 -6.95 -3.03
C ILE A 26 3.99 -6.00 -4.16
N HIS A 27 3.49 -4.77 -4.12
CA HIS A 27 3.85 -3.71 -5.04
C HIS A 27 4.95 -2.83 -4.46
N ARG A 28 5.78 -2.26 -5.35
CA ARG A 28 6.81 -1.28 -5.02
C ARG A 28 6.75 -0.10 -5.97
N LEU A 29 6.99 1.11 -5.48
CA LEU A 29 7.04 2.32 -6.30
C LEU A 29 8.06 3.31 -5.74
N SER A 30 8.98 3.76 -6.58
CA SER A 30 9.66 5.03 -6.33
C SER A 30 8.69 6.15 -6.72
N THR A 31 8.25 6.92 -5.73
CA THR A 31 7.15 7.88 -5.88
C THR A 31 7.64 9.23 -6.41
N GLN A 32 6.71 10.10 -6.80
CA GLN A 32 7.05 11.48 -7.21
C GLN A 32 7.76 12.31 -6.12
N ALA A 33 7.61 11.95 -4.84
CA ALA A 33 8.34 12.56 -3.73
C ALA A 33 9.72 11.91 -3.50
N ASP A 34 10.17 11.04 -4.40
CA ASP A 34 11.43 10.29 -4.29
C ASP A 34 11.52 9.45 -3.00
N LEU A 35 10.36 9.02 -2.51
CA LEU A 35 10.20 8.07 -1.43
C LEU A 35 9.82 6.71 -2.00
N LEU A 36 10.36 5.64 -1.42
CA LEU A 36 9.96 4.28 -1.74
C LEU A 36 8.67 3.93 -0.99
N ALA A 37 7.63 3.56 -1.72
CA ALA A 37 6.41 2.98 -1.19
C ALA A 37 6.32 1.49 -1.53
N ILE A 38 5.91 0.66 -0.56
CA ILE A 38 5.91 -0.80 -0.66
C ILE A 38 4.75 -1.41 0.13
N GLY A 39 4.06 -2.39 -0.43
CA GLY A 39 3.06 -3.16 0.30
C GLY A 39 2.01 -3.80 -0.60
N THR A 40 0.90 -4.22 -0.01
CA THR A 40 -0.22 -4.88 -0.69
C THR A 40 -1.36 -3.88 -0.94
N SER A 41 -2.50 -4.38 -1.46
CA SER A 41 -3.73 -3.60 -1.60
C SER A 41 -4.40 -3.27 -0.26
N GLU A 42 -4.11 -4.02 0.79
CA GLU A 42 -4.73 -3.83 2.11
C GLU A 42 -3.95 -2.82 2.94
N VAL A 43 -2.63 -2.99 3.01
CA VAL A 43 -1.72 -2.14 3.77
C VAL A 43 -0.45 -1.94 2.98
N PHE A 44 0.03 -0.70 2.97
CA PHE A 44 1.32 -0.35 2.41
C PHE A 44 2.05 0.68 3.25
N GLU A 45 3.35 0.78 3.01
CA GLU A 45 4.27 1.62 3.75
C GLU A 45 4.92 2.62 2.82
N VAL A 46 5.14 3.83 3.34
CA VAL A 46 6.10 4.78 2.75
C VAL A 46 7.33 4.81 3.64
N LEU A 47 8.47 4.41 3.09
CA LEU A 47 9.73 4.39 3.84
C LEU A 47 10.17 5.82 4.16
N THR A 48 10.66 6.00 5.38
CA THR A 48 11.19 7.27 5.83
C THR A 48 12.61 7.49 5.33
N ARG A 49 12.93 8.77 5.12
CA ARG A 49 14.23 9.27 4.70
C ARG A 49 14.49 10.61 5.40
N ALA A 50 15.75 10.87 5.74
CA ALA A 50 16.17 12.16 6.30
C ALA A 50 15.91 13.30 5.29
N GLY A 51 15.72 14.51 5.77
CA GLY A 51 15.36 15.69 4.95
C GLY A 51 13.91 15.73 4.46
N MET A 52 13.18 14.60 4.47
CA MET A 52 11.82 14.58 3.92
C MET A 52 10.80 15.25 4.84
N GLY A 53 10.05 16.19 4.27
CA GLY A 53 8.99 16.92 4.92
C GLY A 53 7.68 16.14 5.07
N LYS A 54 6.75 16.74 5.80
CA LYS A 54 5.44 16.15 6.13
C LYS A 54 4.57 15.89 4.90
N ALA A 55 4.60 16.81 3.93
CA ALA A 55 3.83 16.75 2.70
C ALA A 55 4.32 15.62 1.78
N ASP A 56 5.63 15.31 1.81
CA ASP A 56 6.27 14.30 0.97
C ASP A 56 5.70 12.92 1.22
N TYR A 57 5.47 12.57 2.49
CA TYR A 57 4.89 11.28 2.86
C TYR A 57 3.45 11.10 2.37
N LEU A 58 2.64 12.16 2.45
CA LEU A 58 1.26 12.12 1.93
C LEU A 58 1.25 12.09 0.41
N CYS A 59 2.11 12.87 -0.26
CA CYS A 59 2.30 12.79 -1.71
C CYS A 59 2.67 11.37 -2.15
N ALA A 60 3.69 10.77 -1.53
CA ALA A 60 4.13 9.41 -1.83
C ALA A 60 3.01 8.38 -1.66
N ALA A 61 2.24 8.49 -0.56
CA ALA A 61 1.12 7.59 -0.31
C ALA A 61 0.00 7.74 -1.35
N GLY A 62 -0.34 8.98 -1.73
CA GLY A 62 -1.32 9.26 -2.78
C GLY A 62 -0.88 8.78 -4.15
N ASP A 63 0.40 8.91 -4.46
CA ASP A 63 1.00 8.42 -5.70
C ASP A 63 0.97 6.90 -5.78
N PHE A 64 1.38 6.20 -4.71
CA PHE A 64 1.30 4.74 -4.63
C PHE A 64 -0.13 4.23 -4.76
N ALA A 65 -1.08 4.79 -4.01
CA ALA A 65 -2.48 4.40 -4.10
C ALA A 65 -3.04 4.57 -5.50
N LYS A 66 -2.66 5.66 -6.19
CA LYS A 66 -3.14 5.90 -7.56
C LYS A 66 -2.50 4.96 -8.58
N VAL A 67 -1.19 4.80 -8.53
CA VAL A 67 -0.40 4.11 -9.57
C VAL A 67 -0.39 2.60 -9.36
N ARG A 68 -0.34 2.12 -8.12
CA ARG A 68 -0.28 0.69 -7.81
C ARG A 68 -1.62 0.08 -7.41
N LEU A 69 -2.45 0.83 -6.71
CA LEU A 69 -3.74 0.32 -6.22
C LEU A 69 -4.93 0.78 -7.07
N ASN A 70 -4.69 1.54 -8.14
CA ASN A 70 -5.70 2.10 -9.04
C ASN A 70 -6.82 2.89 -8.31
N ALA A 71 -6.48 3.54 -7.20
CA ALA A 71 -7.45 4.25 -6.39
C ALA A 71 -8.11 5.43 -7.12
N SER A 72 -9.37 5.71 -6.82
CA SER A 72 -10.05 6.93 -7.19
C SER A 72 -9.52 8.12 -6.40
N ASN A 73 -9.68 9.34 -6.91
CA ASN A 73 -9.30 10.55 -6.17
C ASN A 73 -10.17 10.76 -4.91
N ASN A 74 -11.38 10.20 -4.90
CA ASN A 74 -12.33 10.30 -3.79
C ASN A 74 -12.12 9.23 -2.72
N ASP A 75 -11.32 8.20 -3.00
CA ASP A 75 -10.95 7.19 -2.03
C ASP A 75 -10.11 7.82 -0.92
N ARG A 76 -10.07 7.13 0.22
CA ARG A 76 -9.43 7.62 1.43
C ARG A 76 -8.13 6.88 1.70
N LEU A 77 -7.11 7.65 2.02
CA LEU A 77 -5.91 7.16 2.67
C LEU A 77 -6.10 7.31 4.16
N VAL A 78 -5.94 6.20 4.88
CA VAL A 78 -5.94 6.16 6.34
C VAL A 78 -4.52 5.84 6.80
N VAL A 79 -3.98 6.68 7.68
CA VAL A 79 -2.69 6.40 8.33
C VAL A 79 -2.93 5.36 9.41
N VAL A 80 -2.31 4.18 9.27
CA VAL A 80 -2.49 3.04 10.18
C VAL A 80 -1.54 3.14 11.37
N TYR A 81 -0.32 3.61 11.14
CA TYR A 81 0.65 3.91 12.19
C TYR A 81 1.58 5.01 11.71
N SER A 82 2.08 5.80 12.66
CA SER A 82 3.09 6.83 12.41
C SER A 82 4.48 6.20 12.23
N ARG A 83 5.57 6.99 12.28
CA ARG A 83 6.93 6.48 12.05
C ARG A 83 7.23 5.29 12.99
N SER A 84 7.36 4.11 12.40
CA SER A 84 7.56 2.82 13.08
C SER A 84 8.56 1.96 12.28
N PRO A 85 9.19 0.92 12.85
CA PRO A 85 9.91 -0.06 12.06
C PRO A 85 9.04 -0.63 10.93
N SER A 86 9.62 -0.74 9.74
CA SER A 86 8.98 -1.25 8.53
C SER A 86 8.74 -2.76 8.65
N GLN A 87 7.55 -3.18 8.25
CA GLN A 87 7.15 -4.59 8.17
C GLN A 87 7.62 -5.23 6.87
N PHE A 88 7.87 -4.43 5.82
CA PHE A 88 8.31 -4.93 4.51
C PHE A 88 9.81 -4.86 4.28
N VAL A 89 10.54 -3.97 4.98
CA VAL A 89 11.97 -3.74 4.76
C VAL A 89 12.71 -3.70 6.10
N ALA A 90 13.56 -4.71 6.32
CA ALA A 90 14.37 -4.80 7.54
C ALA A 90 15.23 -3.54 7.74
N ASN A 91 15.41 -3.14 9.01
CA ASN A 91 16.24 -2.00 9.43
C ASN A 91 15.83 -0.64 8.82
N ARG A 92 14.58 -0.51 8.37
CA ARG A 92 14.02 0.77 7.90
C ARG A 92 12.86 1.19 8.77
N SER A 93 12.63 2.49 8.87
CA SER A 93 11.40 3.04 9.45
C SER A 93 10.46 3.48 8.33
N ALA A 94 9.16 3.32 8.54
CA ALA A 94 8.12 3.63 7.59
C ALA A 94 6.89 4.25 8.28
N ILE A 95 5.99 4.80 7.46
CA ILE A 95 4.65 5.20 7.86
C ILE A 95 3.67 4.29 7.14
N GLY A 96 2.73 3.71 7.89
CA GLY A 96 1.75 2.76 7.38
C GLY A 96 0.48 3.44 6.90
N PHE A 97 -0.02 2.99 5.76
CA PHE A 97 -1.24 3.47 5.14
C PHE A 97 -2.12 2.30 4.72
N ARG A 98 -3.43 2.54 4.69
CA ARG A 98 -4.39 1.68 4.01
C ARG A 98 -5.32 2.50 3.15
N LEU A 99 -5.82 1.88 2.10
CA LEU A 99 -6.88 2.45 1.27
C LEU A 99 -8.25 2.13 1.89
N ALA A 100 -9.17 3.08 1.81
CA ALA A 100 -10.56 2.90 2.20
C ALA A 100 -11.50 3.59 1.21
N GLY A 101 -12.77 3.18 1.21
CA GLY A 101 -13.80 3.76 0.36
C GLY A 101 -14.07 5.23 0.68
N SER A 102 -14.73 5.90 -0.26
CA SER A 102 -15.09 7.32 -0.17
C SER A 102 -16.07 7.65 0.96
N ASP A 103 -16.77 6.64 1.50
CA ASP A 103 -17.69 6.70 2.62
C ASP A 103 -17.00 7.05 3.95
N VAL A 104 -15.69 6.78 4.06
CA VAL A 104 -14.93 7.14 5.25
C VAL A 104 -14.75 8.66 5.33
N LYS A 105 -15.12 9.24 6.48
CA LYS A 105 -15.03 10.69 6.73
C LYS A 105 -13.58 11.16 6.77
N THR A 106 -13.31 12.29 6.10
CA THR A 106 -12.00 12.94 6.13
C THR A 106 -11.71 13.51 7.52
N ARG A 107 -10.50 13.27 8.01
CA ARG A 107 -9.95 13.80 9.25
C ARG A 107 -8.49 14.13 8.98
N SER A 108 -8.26 15.20 8.22
CA SER A 108 -6.93 15.55 7.71
C SER A 108 -6.38 16.78 8.42
N ASN A 109 -5.14 16.68 8.89
CA ASN A 109 -4.34 17.85 9.26
C ASN A 109 -2.94 17.70 8.67
N TRP A 110 -2.81 18.02 7.37
CA TRP A 110 -1.58 17.78 6.61
C TRP A 110 -0.39 18.61 7.11
N LEU A 111 -0.65 19.79 7.72
CA LEU A 111 0.39 20.65 8.31
C LEU A 111 1.16 19.96 9.45
N LEU A 112 0.52 19.01 10.13
CA LEU A 112 1.15 18.22 11.18
C LEU A 112 1.80 16.92 10.67
N GLY A 113 1.63 16.59 9.38
CA GLY A 113 2.11 15.37 8.75
C GLY A 113 1.26 14.15 9.08
N PRO A 114 1.59 12.97 8.53
CA PRO A 114 0.84 11.75 8.76
C PRO A 114 0.82 11.38 10.25
N ARG A 115 -0.38 11.33 10.83
CA ARG A 115 -0.62 10.86 12.19
C ARG A 115 -1.57 9.68 12.17
N GLU A 116 -1.35 8.75 13.08
CA GLU A 116 -2.21 7.57 13.21
C GLU A 116 -3.69 7.96 13.32
N GLY A 117 -4.54 7.27 12.55
CA GLY A 117 -5.98 7.56 12.46
C GLY A 117 -6.35 8.75 11.57
N GLN A 118 -5.38 9.51 11.04
CA GLN A 118 -5.61 10.56 10.08
C GLN A 118 -6.19 9.98 8.78
N VAL A 119 -7.16 10.70 8.21
CA VAL A 119 -7.82 10.32 6.97
C VAL A 119 -7.75 11.49 6.00
N THR A 120 -7.24 11.25 4.79
CA THR A 120 -7.24 12.23 3.70
C THR A 120 -7.70 11.58 2.40
N SER A 121 -8.16 12.37 1.42
CA SER A 121 -8.46 11.81 0.10
C SER A 121 -7.16 11.54 -0.67
N VAL A 122 -7.19 10.53 -1.54
CA VAL A 122 -6.10 10.27 -2.50
C VAL A 122 -5.83 11.52 -3.35
N GLY A 123 -6.88 12.21 -3.79
CA GLY A 123 -6.76 13.45 -4.57
C GLY A 123 -6.02 14.56 -3.82
N HIS A 124 -6.39 14.79 -2.54
CA HIS A 124 -5.72 15.81 -1.72
C HIS A 124 -4.25 15.45 -1.46
N ALA A 125 -3.99 14.19 -1.12
CA ALA A 125 -2.64 13.68 -0.90
C ALA A 125 -1.75 13.88 -2.13
N ARG A 126 -2.25 13.61 -3.34
CA ARG A 126 -1.53 13.88 -4.59
C ARG A 126 -1.35 15.38 -4.87
N GLY A 127 -2.30 16.22 -4.45
CA GLY A 127 -2.15 17.68 -4.54
C GLY A 127 -0.92 18.19 -3.77
N LEU A 128 -0.56 17.52 -2.67
CA LEU A 128 0.64 17.84 -1.89
C LEU A 128 1.96 17.53 -2.62
N CYS A 129 1.92 16.83 -3.76
CA CYS A 129 3.13 16.57 -4.54
C CYS A 129 3.78 17.84 -5.10
N ASN A 130 3.01 18.91 -5.31
CA ASN A 130 3.58 20.20 -5.69
C ASN A 130 4.40 20.82 -4.55
N VAL A 131 3.92 20.67 -3.30
CA VAL A 131 4.64 21.12 -2.09
C VAL A 131 5.89 20.27 -1.87
N ALA A 132 5.79 18.95 -1.99
CA ALA A 132 6.92 18.02 -1.90
C ALA A 132 8.06 18.35 -2.88
N ARG A 133 7.71 18.75 -4.11
CA ARG A 133 8.71 19.21 -5.10
C ARG A 133 9.33 20.54 -4.73
N ALA A 134 8.55 21.47 -4.16
CA ALA A 134 9.06 22.76 -3.73
C ALA A 134 10.05 22.62 -2.56
N ASN A 135 9.73 21.79 -1.55
CA ASN A 135 10.63 21.55 -0.41
C ASN A 135 12.02 21.09 -0.86
N ARG A 136 12.08 20.14 -1.80
CA ARG A 136 13.36 19.61 -2.29
C ARG A 136 14.24 20.63 -2.99
N ARG A 137 13.64 21.55 -3.75
CA ARG A 137 14.42 22.61 -4.40
C ARG A 137 15.11 23.52 -3.39
N LEU A 138 14.46 23.77 -2.26
CA LEU A 138 15.05 24.56 -1.19
C LEU A 138 16.23 23.82 -0.56
N ASP A 139 16.11 22.51 -0.36
CA ASP A 139 17.21 21.70 0.16
C ASP A 139 18.42 21.69 -0.80
N ASP A 140 18.19 21.65 -2.12
CA ASP A 140 19.26 21.65 -3.13
C ASP A 140 19.99 23.02 -3.25
N ASP A 141 19.36 24.12 -2.85
CA ASP A 141 19.93 25.48 -2.94
C ASP A 141 20.84 25.84 -1.73
N ASP A 142 20.83 25.03 -0.67
CA ASP A 142 21.57 25.27 0.59
C ASP A 142 22.92 24.51 0.66
N ASP A 143 23.28 23.71 -0.36
CA ASP A 143 24.55 22.96 -0.50
C ASP A 143 25.58 23.67 -1.40
#